data_AF-A0A2H0BC44-F1
#
_entry.id   AF-A0A2H0BC44-F1
#
_cell.length_a   1.000
_cell.length_b   1.000
_cell.length_c   1.000
_cell.angle_alpha   90.00
_cell.angle_beta   90.00
_cell.angle_gamma   90.00
#
_symmetry.space_group_name_H-M   'P 1'
#
loop_
_entity.id
_entity.type
_entity.pdbx_description
1 polymer ?
#
loop_
_entity_poly.entity_id
_entity_poly.type
_entity_poly.pdbx_seq_one_letter_code
_entity_poly.pdbx_strand_id
1 'polypeptide(L)' 'RKYPKHFSSKMTDADGECTETQIWLDFSKDCKYISQEISDRLYKEYVEVGRMLGSMANNPEKFLPKN' A
#
# COMPACT_ATOMS: atom_id res chain seq x y z
N ARG A 1 -25.02 3.92 4.40
CA ARG A 1 -24.78 3.46 3.00
C ARG A 1 -23.28 3.47 2.76
N LYS A 2 -22.63 2.32 2.56
CA LYS A 2 -21.19 2.29 2.20
C LYS A 2 -21.07 2.72 0.74
N TYR A 3 -20.60 3.95 0.52
CA TYR A 3 -20.48 4.54 -0.82
C TYR A 3 -19.23 3.94 -1.50
N PRO A 4 -19.34 3.32 -2.69
CA PRO A 4 -18.18 2.78 -3.41
C PRO A 4 -17.06 3.81 -3.64
N LYS A 5 -17.44 5.08 -3.82
CA LYS A 5 -16.50 6.21 -3.91
C LYS A 5 -15.67 6.40 -2.63
N HIS A 6 -16.28 6.21 -1.45
CA HIS A 6 -15.57 6.32 -0.17
C HIS A 6 -14.61 5.16 0.04
N PHE A 7 -14.97 3.94 -0.37
CA PHE A 7 -14.04 2.80 -0.34
C PHE A 7 -12.83 3.04 -1.24
N SER A 8 -13.06 3.42 -2.50
CA SER A 8 -12.00 3.70 -3.47
C SER A 8 -11.08 4.82 -2.99
N SER A 9 -11.66 5.92 -2.46
CA SER A 9 -10.89 7.01 -1.84
C SER A 9 -9.99 6.52 -0.71
N LYS A 10 -10.48 5.63 0.16
CA LYS A 10 -9.66 5.08 1.26
C LYS A 10 -8.56 4.14 0.78
N MET A 11 -8.76 3.44 -0.34
CA MET A 11 -7.70 2.63 -0.96
C MET A 11 -6.61 3.52 -1.57
N THR A 12 -6.99 4.63 -2.19
CA THR A 12 -6.02 5.64 -2.68
C THR A 12 -5.25 6.30 -1.54
N ASP A 13 -5.92 6.68 -0.45
CA ASP A 13 -5.25 7.18 0.76
C ASP A 13 -4.20 6.16 1.24
N ALA A 14 -4.58 4.89 1.38
CA ALA A 14 -3.69 3.81 1.82
C ALA A 14 -2.53 3.54 0.85
N ASP A 15 -2.72 3.70 -0.46
CA ASP A 15 -1.66 3.56 -1.47
C ASP A 15 -0.62 4.69 -1.36
N GLY A 16 -1.08 5.91 -1.02
CA GLY A 16 -0.21 7.02 -0.65
C GLY A 16 0.66 6.70 0.58
N GLU A 17 0.04 6.26 1.67
CA GLU A 17 0.76 5.86 2.91
C GLU A 17 1.74 4.69 2.68
N CYS A 18 1.38 3.75 1.79
CA CYS A 18 2.24 2.65 1.34
C CYS A 18 3.51 3.18 0.65
N THR A 19 3.33 4.16 -0.24
CA THR A 19 4.43 4.83 -0.95
C THR A 19 5.32 5.61 0.02
N GLU A 20 4.74 6.35 0.97
CA GLU A 20 5.50 7.05 2.01
C GLU A 20 6.34 6.08 2.85
N THR A 21 5.79 4.91 3.18
CA THR A 21 6.52 3.88 3.92
C THR A 21 7.71 3.35 3.13
N GLN A 22 7.57 3.14 1.81
CA GLN A 22 8.69 2.75 0.96
C GLN A 22 9.81 3.80 0.95
N ILE A 23 9.48 5.09 0.92
CA ILE A 23 10.44 6.19 1.06
C ILE A 23 11.17 6.12 2.40
N TRP A 24 10.46 5.81 3.49
CA TRP A 24 11.07 5.62 4.80
C TRP A 24 11.99 4.41 4.89
N LEU A 25 11.73 3.34 4.13
CA LEU A 25 12.64 2.19 4.02
C LEU A 25 13.95 2.59 3.33
N ASP A 26 13.88 3.40 2.27
CA ASP A 26 15.08 3.93 1.61
C ASP A 26 15.88 4.83 2.55
N PHE A 27 15.23 5.76 3.25
CA PHE A 27 15.90 6.62 4.24
C PHE A 27 16.55 5.79 5.35
N SER A 28 15.84 4.78 5.88
CA SER A 28 16.36 3.91 6.94
C SER A 28 17.59 3.12 6.49
N LYS A 29 17.60 2.66 5.23
CA LYS A 29 18.74 1.98 4.62
C LYS A 29 19.93 2.93 4.43
N ASP A 30 19.68 4.12 3.88
CA ASP A 30 20.72 5.13 3.60
C ASP A 30 21.37 5.64 4.90
N CYS A 31 20.58 5.80 5.96
CA CYS A 31 21.06 6.11 7.30
C CYS A 31 21.63 4.90 8.06
N LYS A 32 21.69 3.71 7.44
CA LYS A 32 22.24 2.46 8.00
C LYS A 32 21.53 1.96 9.26
N TYR A 33 20.26 2.31 9.45
CA TYR A 33 19.42 1.74 10.51
C TYR A 33 18.98 0.30 10.20
N ILE A 34 18.87 -0.04 8.92
CA ILE A 34 18.59 -1.40 8.44
C ILE A 34 19.60 -1.81 7.37
N SER A 35 19.79 -3.13 7.21
CA SER A 35 20.64 -3.66 6.14
C SER A 35 19.93 -3.59 4.78
N GLN A 36 20.72 -3.67 3.70
CA GLN A 36 20.19 -3.79 2.33
C GLN A 36 19.23 -4.98 2.22
N GLU A 37 19.57 -6.13 2.81
CA GLU A 37 18.74 -7.34 2.77
C GLU A 37 17.36 -7.11 3.42
N ILE A 38 17.32 -6.43 4.57
CA ILE A 38 16.06 -6.09 5.24
C ILE A 38 15.25 -5.10 4.40
N SER A 39 15.91 -4.07 3.87
CA SER A 39 15.27 -3.07 3.00
C SER A 39 14.66 -3.72 1.75
N ASP A 40 15.41 -4.57 1.04
CA ASP A 40 14.95 -5.26 -0.17
C ASP A 40 13.77 -6.19 0.10
N ARG A 41 13.80 -6.92 1.22
CA ARG A 41 12.69 -7.81 1.60
C ARG A 41 11.43 -7.01 1.89
N LEU A 42 11.53 -5.98 2.72
CA LEU A 42 10.38 -5.13 3.09
C LEU A 42 9.85 -4.37 1.87
N TYR A 43 10.73 -3.84 1.02
CA TYR A 43 10.33 -3.14 -0.20
C TYR A 43 9.51 -4.05 -1.12
N LYS A 44 9.95 -5.31 -1.33
CA LYS A 44 9.18 -6.30 -2.11
C LYS A 44 7.80 -6.57 -1.50
N GLU A 45 7.72 -6.70 -0.18
CA GLU A 45 6.43 -6.88 0.51
C GLU A 45 5.50 -5.67 0.31
N TYR A 46 6.02 -4.45 0.43
CA TYR A 46 5.24 -3.23 0.19
C TYR A 46 4.83 -3.04 -1.27
N VAL A 47 5.62 -3.52 -2.24
CA VAL A 47 5.22 -3.55 -3.66
C VAL A 47 3.99 -4.45 -3.86
N GLU A 48 3.94 -5.62 -3.22
CA GLU A 48 2.74 -6.47 -3.29
C GLU A 48 1.54 -5.81 -2.61
N VAL A 49 1.75 -5.11 -1.49
CA VAL A 49 0.69 -4.32 -0.82
C VAL A 49 0.13 -3.24 -1.75
N GLY A 50 0.99 -2.45 -2.40
CA GLY A 50 0.55 -1.44 -3.37
C GLY A 50 -0.27 -2.05 -4.53
N ARG A 51 0.14 -3.20 -5.07
CA ARG A 51 -0.64 -3.90 -6.10
C ARG A 51 -2.03 -4.32 -5.62
N MET A 52 -2.13 -4.80 -4.38
CA MET A 52 -3.42 -5.15 -3.78
C MET A 52 -4.30 -3.93 -3.59
N LEU A 53 -3.76 -2.84 -3.04
CA LEU A 53 -4.48 -1.57 -2.84
C LEU A 53 -4.98 -0.98 -4.16
N GLY A 54 -4.11 -0.91 -5.18
CA GLY A 54 -4.47 -0.47 -6.52
C GLY A 54 -5.55 -1.37 -7.15
N SER A 55 -5.46 -2.69 -6.98
CA SER A 55 -6.50 -3.61 -7.46
C SER A 55 -7.86 -3.37 -6.77
N MET A 56 -7.87 -3.13 -5.46
CA MET A 56 -9.08 -2.80 -4.70
C MET A 56 -9.67 -1.44 -5.10
N ALA A 57 -8.82 -0.43 -5.30
CA ALA A 57 -9.25 0.91 -5.74
C ALA A 57 -9.89 0.87 -7.14
N ASN A 58 -9.36 0.04 -8.03
CA ASN A 58 -9.84 -0.10 -9.41
C ASN A 58 -11.03 -1.04 -9.57
N ASN A 59 -11.24 -1.98 -8.63
CA ASN A 59 -12.32 -2.98 -8.67
C ASN A 59 -13.12 -3.01 -7.34
N PRO A 60 -13.64 -1.87 -6.87
CA PRO A 60 -14.26 -1.78 -5.54
C PRO A 60 -15.50 -2.67 -5.41
N GLU A 61 -16.19 -2.98 -6.50
CA GLU A 61 -17.38 -3.84 -6.55
C GLU A 61 -17.12 -5.27 -6.06
N LYS A 62 -15.89 -5.77 -6.18
CA LYS A 62 -15.50 -7.11 -5.69
C LYS A 62 -15.45 -7.19 -4.16
N PHE A 63 -15.39 -6.04 -3.49
CA PHE A 63 -15.19 -5.92 -2.04
C PHE A 63 -16.42 -5.32 -1.33
N LEU A 64 -17.50 -5.06 -2.06
CA LEU A 64 -18.77 -4.65 -1.47
C LEU A 64 -19.44 -5.85 -0.78
N PRO A 65 -20.12 -5.66 0.37
CA PRO A 65 -20.89 -6.72 1.01
C PRO A 65 -21.94 -7.28 0.03
N LYS A 66 -22.03 -8.60 -0.06
CA LYS A 66 -23.13 -9.27 -0.77
C LYS A 66 -24.33 -9.33 0.16
N ASN A 67 -25.48 -8.89 -0.33
CA ASN A 67 -26.77 -9.10 0.34
C ASN A 67 -27.14 -10.58 0.33
#